data_AF-A0A5E5QPJ2-F1
#
_entry.id   AF-A0A5E5QPJ2-F1
#
_cell.length_a   1.000
_cell.length_b   1.000
_cell.length_c   1.000
_cell.angle_alpha   90.00
_cell.angle_beta   90.00
_cell.angle_gamma   90.00
#
_symmetry.space_group_name_H-M   'P 1'
#
loop_
_entity.id
_entity.type
_entity.pdbx_description
1 polymer ?
#
loop_
_entity_poly.entity_id
_entity_poly.type
_entity_poly.pdbx_seq_one_letter_code
_entity_poly.pdbx_strand_id
1 'polypeptide(L)'
;MISVWFEKKKGMDSKVLISSPAFGPKAQILVASLALIDIPAHTVANDKELLFELVLKNLYILTTNIAGLAIETDSTVDELRNNHLKLMRDVSSDILKLQSALTGKTFAEDALEKGMLLAFEGDLSHQCMGRSAPQRLKRTLELASELQLNMPHLQKIKNKL
;
A
#
# COMPACT_ATOMS: atom_id res chain seq x y z
N MET A 1 -14.06 -2.39 -11.23
CA MET A 1 -13.03 -1.63 -10.50
C MET A 1 -11.76 -2.46 -10.45
N ILE A 2 -10.58 -1.83 -10.45
CA ILE A 2 -9.28 -2.48 -10.47
C ILE A 2 -8.36 -1.85 -9.41
N SER A 3 -7.58 -2.66 -8.69
CA SER A 3 -6.46 -2.19 -7.87
C SER A 3 -5.17 -2.27 -8.69
N VAL A 4 -4.65 -1.12 -9.12
CA VAL A 4 -3.49 -1.07 -10.05
C VAL A 4 -2.17 -1.29 -9.31
N TRP A 5 -1.38 -2.28 -9.68
CA TRP A 5 -0.08 -2.61 -9.05
C TRP A 5 1.13 -2.43 -9.96
N PHE A 6 1.03 -1.50 -10.91
CA PHE A 6 2.14 -1.12 -11.77
C PHE A 6 2.26 0.41 -11.87
N GLU A 7 3.47 0.89 -12.11
CA GLU A 7 3.77 2.28 -12.44
C GLU A 7 4.01 2.41 -13.95
N LYS A 8 3.44 3.44 -14.57
CA LYS A 8 3.71 3.79 -15.97
C LYS A 8 3.99 5.28 -16.09
N LYS A 9 5.16 5.63 -16.61
CA LYS A 9 5.51 7.00 -17.01
C LYS A 9 5.46 7.17 -18.52
N LYS A 10 5.27 8.40 -18.98
CA LYS A 10 5.34 8.72 -20.41
C LYS A 10 6.75 8.38 -20.91
N GLY A 11 6.85 7.54 -21.93
CA GLY A 11 8.13 7.14 -22.54
C GLY A 11 8.94 6.06 -21.80
N MET A 12 8.43 5.47 -20.71
CA MET A 12 9.09 4.36 -19.99
C MET A 12 8.21 3.11 -20.00
N ASP A 13 8.81 1.93 -19.94
CA ASP A 13 8.06 0.68 -19.78
C ASP A 13 7.32 0.63 -18.44
N SER A 14 6.29 -0.21 -18.38
CA SER A 14 5.52 -0.42 -17.15
C SER A 14 6.38 -1.16 -16.13
N LYS A 15 6.49 -0.64 -14.91
CA LYS A 15 7.11 -1.34 -13.78
C LYS A 15 6.01 -2.01 -12.96
N VAL A 16 5.89 -3.32 -13.10
CA VAL A 16 4.89 -4.14 -12.39
C VAL A 16 5.47 -4.60 -11.05
N LEU A 17 4.73 -4.42 -9.97
CA LEU A 17 5.07 -5.00 -8.66
C LEU A 17 4.42 -6.37 -8.52
N ILE A 18 3.09 -6.44 -8.65
CA ILE A 18 2.30 -7.67 -8.62
C ILE A 18 1.14 -7.59 -9.62
N SER A 19 0.43 -8.70 -9.83
CA SER A 19 -0.76 -8.75 -10.68
C SER A 19 -1.88 -7.85 -10.14
N SER A 20 -2.50 -7.06 -11.03
CA SER A 20 -3.58 -6.13 -10.65
C SER A 20 -4.95 -6.83 -10.55
N PRO A 21 -5.59 -6.90 -9.36
CA PRO A 21 -6.91 -7.52 -9.21
C PRO A 21 -8.03 -6.61 -9.71
N ALA A 22 -8.99 -7.19 -10.42
CA ALA A 22 -10.15 -6.50 -10.98
C ALA A 22 -11.47 -7.22 -10.64
N PHE A 23 -12.51 -6.45 -10.36
CA PHE A 23 -13.85 -6.97 -10.08
C PHE A 23 -14.95 -6.19 -10.83
N GLY A 24 -16.05 -6.88 -11.12
CA GLY A 24 -17.25 -6.34 -11.73
C GLY A 24 -17.44 -6.76 -13.20
N PRO A 25 -18.53 -6.30 -13.84
CA PRO A 25 -18.98 -6.84 -15.14
C PRO A 25 -17.96 -6.71 -16.28
N LYS A 26 -17.04 -5.74 -16.19
CA LYS A 26 -16.01 -5.47 -17.20
C LYS A 26 -14.61 -5.92 -16.78
N ALA A 27 -14.47 -6.66 -15.67
CA ALA A 27 -13.16 -7.07 -15.15
C ALA A 27 -12.39 -7.93 -16.15
N GLN A 28 -13.06 -8.90 -16.80
CA GLN A 28 -12.44 -9.74 -17.82
C GLN A 28 -11.89 -8.93 -19.00
N ILE A 29 -12.62 -7.90 -19.45
CA ILE A 29 -12.20 -7.02 -20.53
C ILE A 29 -10.95 -6.25 -20.11
N LEU A 30 -10.89 -5.74 -18.88
CA LEU A 30 -9.70 -5.06 -18.35
C LEU A 30 -8.49 -6.00 -18.31
N VAL A 31 -8.68 -7.22 -17.80
CA VAL A 31 -7.63 -8.25 -17.74
C VAL A 31 -7.10 -8.58 -19.13
N ALA A 32 -7.98 -8.86 -20.08
CA ALA A 32 -7.59 -9.13 -21.47
C ALA A 32 -6.88 -7.94 -22.12
N SER A 33 -7.32 -6.72 -21.84
CA SER A 33 -6.70 -5.51 -22.40
C SER A 33 -5.29 -5.28 -21.87
N LEU A 34 -5.06 -5.53 -20.57
CA LEU A 34 -3.73 -5.40 -19.96
C LEU A 34 -2.77 -6.49 -20.45
N ALA A 35 -3.29 -7.69 -20.72
CA ALA A 35 -2.50 -8.77 -21.30
C ALA A 35 -1.95 -8.44 -22.71
N LEU A 36 -2.66 -7.63 -23.52
CA LEU A 36 -2.18 -7.18 -24.83
C LEU A 36 -0.93 -6.29 -24.77
N ILE A 37 -0.58 -5.79 -23.58
CA ILE A 37 0.59 -4.96 -23.32
C ILE A 37 1.47 -5.57 -22.22
N ASP A 38 1.39 -6.89 -22.03
CA ASP A 38 2.22 -7.67 -21.10
C ASP A 38 2.13 -7.22 -19.62
N ILE A 39 0.98 -6.64 -19.22
CA ILE A 39 0.73 -6.26 -17.83
C ILE A 39 -0.16 -7.32 -17.17
N PRO A 40 0.28 -7.98 -16.08
CA PRO A 40 -0.50 -9.00 -15.41
C PRO A 40 -1.65 -8.37 -14.62
N ALA A 41 -2.83 -8.96 -14.80
CA ALA A 41 -4.03 -8.67 -14.04
C ALA A 41 -4.85 -9.95 -13.88
N HIS A 42 -5.71 -10.00 -12.87
CA HIS A 42 -6.59 -11.14 -12.62
C HIS A 42 -7.95 -10.67 -12.11
N THR A 43 -8.96 -11.52 -12.25
CA THR A 43 -10.28 -11.26 -11.67
C THR A 43 -10.32 -11.74 -10.23
N VAL A 44 -11.05 -11.03 -9.38
CA VAL A 44 -11.44 -11.49 -8.04
C VAL A 44 -12.94 -11.77 -8.01
N ALA A 45 -13.39 -12.65 -7.13
CA ALA A 45 -14.73 -13.23 -7.22
C ALA A 45 -15.84 -12.30 -6.73
N ASN A 46 -15.53 -11.39 -5.80
CA ASN A 46 -16.52 -10.57 -5.13
C ASN A 46 -15.96 -9.21 -4.65
N ASP A 47 -16.86 -8.37 -4.17
CA ASP A 47 -16.59 -7.05 -3.61
C ASP A 47 -15.71 -7.11 -2.35
N LYS A 48 -15.83 -8.15 -1.53
CA LYS A 48 -15.00 -8.33 -0.32
C LYS A 48 -13.54 -8.60 -0.67
N GLU A 49 -13.28 -9.44 -1.67
CA GLU A 49 -11.93 -9.69 -2.17
C GLU A 49 -11.35 -8.42 -2.80
N LEU A 50 -12.13 -7.68 -3.61
CA LEU A 50 -11.67 -6.40 -4.13
C LEU A 50 -11.36 -5.40 -3.00
N LEU A 51 -12.19 -5.34 -1.95
CA LEU A 51 -11.96 -4.46 -0.81
C LEU A 51 -10.67 -4.82 -0.07
N PHE A 52 -10.40 -6.12 0.13
CA PHE A 52 -9.15 -6.59 0.71
C PHE A 52 -7.94 -6.09 -0.11
N GLU A 53 -7.99 -6.22 -1.44
CA GLU A 53 -6.93 -5.79 -2.35
C GLU A 53 -6.69 -4.27 -2.36
N LEU A 54 -7.77 -3.49 -2.20
CA LEU A 54 -7.67 -2.03 -2.08
C LEU A 54 -7.03 -1.62 -0.74
N VAL A 55 -7.41 -2.30 0.35
CA VAL A 55 -6.83 -2.08 1.68
C VAL A 55 -5.37 -2.51 1.70
N LEU A 56 -5.03 -3.65 1.11
CA LEU A 56 -3.65 -4.13 0.98
C LEU A 56 -2.77 -3.10 0.24
N LYS A 57 -3.27 -2.55 -0.86
CA LYS A 57 -2.54 -1.50 -1.59
C LYS A 57 -2.34 -0.24 -0.76
N ASN A 58 -3.37 0.22 -0.05
CA ASN A 58 -3.23 1.37 0.85
C ASN A 58 -2.23 1.07 1.97
N LEU A 59 -2.25 -0.13 2.54
CA LEU A 59 -1.33 -0.56 3.57
C LEU A 59 0.11 -0.51 3.06
N TYR A 60 0.39 -1.10 1.89
CA TYR A 60 1.71 -1.04 1.26
C TYR A 60 2.19 0.40 1.06
N ILE A 61 1.38 1.24 0.41
CA ILE A 61 1.81 2.61 0.05
C ILE A 61 2.03 3.45 1.30
N LEU A 62 1.05 3.48 2.21
CA LEU A 62 1.12 4.35 3.37
C LEU A 62 2.21 3.88 4.35
N THR A 63 2.35 2.57 4.55
CA THR A 63 3.38 2.03 5.45
C THR A 63 4.77 2.37 4.94
N THR A 64 5.08 2.04 3.68
CA THR A 64 6.41 2.30 3.11
C THR A 64 6.76 3.79 3.13
N ASN A 65 5.83 4.65 2.72
CA ASN A 65 6.09 6.09 2.67
C ASN A 65 6.22 6.73 4.03
N ILE A 66 5.35 6.38 4.97
CA ILE A 66 5.36 7.02 6.29
C ILE A 66 6.53 6.48 7.12
N ALA A 67 6.81 5.18 7.07
CA ALA A 67 8.01 4.64 7.71
C ALA A 67 9.29 5.22 7.09
N GLY A 68 9.31 5.41 5.76
CA GLY A 68 10.40 6.06 5.03
C GLY A 68 10.75 7.47 5.52
N LEU A 69 9.81 8.21 6.12
CA LEU A 69 10.07 9.53 6.71
C LEU A 69 10.91 9.47 7.99
N ALA A 70 11.05 8.29 8.60
CA ALA A 70 11.73 8.09 9.89
C ALA A 70 13.07 7.36 9.77
N ILE A 71 13.50 7.05 8.55
CA ILE A 71 14.76 6.36 8.21
C ILE A 71 15.51 7.16 7.13
N GLU A 72 16.63 6.63 6.65
CA GLU A 72 17.48 7.25 5.65
C GLU A 72 16.70 7.53 4.34
N THR A 73 17.04 8.64 3.67
CA THR A 73 16.22 9.18 2.57
C THR A 73 16.15 8.28 1.35
N ASP A 74 17.18 7.48 1.14
CA ASP A 74 17.34 6.54 0.05
C ASP A 74 16.95 5.10 0.42
N SER A 75 16.45 4.87 1.64
CA SER A 75 16.11 3.53 2.09
C SER A 75 15.05 2.86 1.24
N THR A 76 15.25 1.57 1.02
CA THR A 76 14.39 0.74 0.16
C THR A 76 13.39 -0.08 0.97
N VAL A 77 12.40 -0.67 0.31
CA VAL A 77 11.45 -1.60 0.95
C VAL A 77 12.15 -2.85 1.50
N ASP A 78 13.28 -3.24 0.92
CA ASP A 78 14.11 -4.34 1.45
C ASP A 78 14.77 -3.97 2.77
N GLU A 79 15.36 -2.78 2.88
CA GLU A 79 15.90 -2.27 4.15
C GLU A 79 14.81 -2.08 5.19
N LEU A 80 13.63 -1.58 4.80
CA LEU A 80 12.48 -1.47 5.70
C LEU A 80 12.08 -2.84 6.27
N ARG A 81 12.06 -3.89 5.44
CA ARG A 81 11.75 -5.27 5.85
C ARG A 81 12.83 -5.85 6.75
N ASN A 82 14.11 -5.71 6.40
CA ASN A 82 15.20 -6.46 7.03
C ASN A 82 15.84 -5.72 8.21
N ASN A 83 15.93 -4.39 8.15
CA ASN A 83 16.62 -3.55 9.14
C ASN A 83 15.65 -2.78 10.04
N HIS A 84 14.44 -2.50 9.56
CA HIS A 84 13.45 -1.67 10.26
C HIS A 84 12.11 -2.38 10.45
N LEU A 85 12.10 -3.72 10.58
CA LEU A 85 10.88 -4.54 10.67
C LEU A 85 9.90 -4.05 11.75
N LYS A 86 10.42 -3.66 12.92
CA LYS A 86 9.58 -3.13 14.00
C LYS A 86 8.89 -1.83 13.59
N LEU A 87 9.60 -0.91 12.95
CA LEU A 87 9.02 0.35 12.47
C LEU A 87 7.95 0.08 11.41
N MET A 88 8.20 -0.83 10.47
CA MET A 88 7.24 -1.24 9.46
C MET A 88 5.94 -1.77 10.10
N ARG A 89 6.05 -2.65 11.10
CA ARG A 89 4.89 -3.21 11.84
C ARG A 89 4.16 -2.15 12.67
N ASP A 90 4.90 -1.33 13.41
CA ASP A 90 4.35 -0.22 14.19
C ASP A 90 3.52 0.72 13.30
N VAL A 91 4.06 1.15 12.14
CA VAL A 91 3.36 2.04 11.20
C VAL A 91 2.17 1.33 10.55
N SER A 92 2.35 0.11 10.05
CA SER A 92 1.26 -0.64 9.40
C SER A 92 0.09 -0.92 10.34
N SER A 93 0.33 -1.10 11.65
CA SER A 93 -0.74 -1.26 12.64
C SER A 93 -1.66 -0.04 12.73
N ASP A 94 -1.09 1.18 12.76
CA ASP A 94 -1.84 2.44 12.74
C ASP A 94 -2.63 2.58 11.44
N ILE A 95 -2.00 2.26 10.29
CA ILE A 95 -2.68 2.29 8.99
C ILE A 95 -3.83 1.29 8.93
N LEU A 96 -3.64 0.06 9.42
CA LEU A 96 -4.66 -0.98 9.44
C LEU A 96 -5.86 -0.56 10.31
N LYS A 97 -5.60 0.08 11.46
CA LYS A 97 -6.64 0.64 12.31
C LYS A 97 -7.47 1.69 11.57
N LEU A 98 -6.82 2.59 10.81
CA LEU A 98 -7.52 3.57 9.99
C LEU A 98 -8.34 2.91 8.86
N GLN A 99 -7.76 1.95 8.13
CA GLN A 99 -8.47 1.24 7.05
C GLN A 99 -9.68 0.48 7.58
N SER A 100 -9.57 -0.13 8.76
CA SER A 100 -10.67 -0.83 9.42
C SER A 100 -11.82 0.13 9.75
N ALA A 101 -11.51 1.31 10.30
CA ALA A 101 -12.51 2.32 10.60
C ALA A 101 -13.18 2.90 9.34
N LEU A 102 -12.41 3.21 8.29
CA LEU A 102 -12.93 3.76 7.03
C LEU A 102 -13.86 2.79 6.28
N THR A 103 -13.64 1.49 6.43
CA THR A 103 -14.40 0.45 5.71
C THR A 103 -15.49 -0.17 6.56
N GLY A 104 -15.47 0.02 7.89
CA GLY A 104 -16.33 -0.68 8.84
C GLY A 104 -16.10 -2.20 8.83
N LYS A 105 -14.90 -2.66 8.45
CA LYS A 105 -14.52 -4.07 8.35
C LYS A 105 -13.29 -4.36 9.21
N THR A 106 -13.15 -5.63 9.57
CA THR A 106 -11.94 -6.18 10.17
C THR A 106 -11.19 -7.00 9.12
N PHE A 107 -9.87 -6.93 9.13
CA PHE A 107 -9.02 -7.66 8.20
C PHE A 107 -8.05 -8.57 8.97
N ALA A 108 -7.69 -9.70 8.36
CA ALA A 108 -6.66 -10.57 8.90
C ALA A 108 -5.28 -9.90 8.76
N GLU A 109 -4.71 -9.46 9.86
CA GLU A 109 -3.44 -8.74 9.91
C GLU A 109 -2.31 -9.56 9.26
N ASP A 110 -2.19 -10.85 9.60
CA ASP A 110 -1.19 -11.75 9.01
C ASP A 110 -1.32 -11.87 7.49
N ALA A 111 -2.55 -11.87 6.95
CA ALA A 111 -2.78 -11.95 5.52
C ALA A 111 -2.37 -10.66 4.81
N LEU A 112 -2.64 -9.51 5.42
CA LEU A 112 -2.24 -8.20 4.89
C LEU A 112 -0.72 -8.00 4.98
N GLU A 113 -0.08 -8.39 6.10
CA GLU A 113 1.38 -8.35 6.22
C GLU A 113 2.02 -9.24 5.15
N LYS A 114 1.55 -10.49 5.01
CA LYS A 114 2.04 -11.40 3.96
C LYS A 114 1.86 -10.82 2.56
N GLY A 115 0.69 -10.24 2.26
CA GLY A 115 0.44 -9.59 0.97
C GLY A 115 1.36 -8.39 0.73
N MET A 116 1.66 -7.61 1.76
CA MET A 116 2.54 -6.45 1.66
C MET A 116 3.98 -6.89 1.40
N LEU A 117 4.45 -7.94 2.08
CA LEU A 117 5.78 -8.52 1.85
C LEU A 117 5.92 -9.12 0.46
N LEU A 118 4.87 -9.77 -0.07
CA LEU A 118 4.85 -10.24 -1.46
C LEU A 118 4.96 -9.05 -2.44
N ALA A 119 4.30 -7.93 -2.15
CA ALA A 119 4.43 -6.74 -2.97
C ALA A 119 5.84 -6.12 -2.92
N PHE A 120 6.58 -6.27 -1.81
CA PHE A 120 7.99 -5.85 -1.74
C PHE A 120 8.87 -6.66 -2.69
N GLU A 121 8.61 -7.96 -2.82
CA GLU A 121 9.38 -8.87 -3.69
C GLU A 121 9.26 -8.50 -5.18
N GLY A 122 8.21 -7.78 -5.57
CA GLY A 122 8.06 -7.22 -6.90
C GLY A 122 9.09 -6.13 -7.26
N ASP A 123 9.65 -5.44 -6.26
CA ASP A 123 10.69 -4.42 -6.44
C ASP A 123 11.42 -4.12 -5.12
N LEU A 124 12.40 -4.95 -4.77
CA LEU A 124 13.17 -4.78 -3.52
C LEU A 124 13.92 -3.44 -3.47
N SER A 125 14.25 -2.87 -4.63
CA SER A 125 14.92 -1.57 -4.75
C SER A 125 13.98 -0.36 -4.68
N HIS A 126 12.67 -0.59 -4.46
CA HIS A 126 11.70 0.49 -4.36
C HIS A 126 12.04 1.40 -3.18
N GLN A 127 12.20 2.70 -3.43
CA GLN A 127 12.45 3.66 -2.36
C GLN A 127 11.21 3.79 -1.47
N CYS A 128 11.42 3.75 -0.15
CA CYS A 128 10.35 3.83 0.84
C CYS A 128 9.59 5.14 0.73
N MET A 129 10.28 6.28 0.66
CA MET A 129 9.62 7.58 0.52
C MET A 129 9.91 8.26 -0.81
N GLY A 130 8.88 8.93 -1.32
CA GLY A 130 9.00 9.93 -2.37
C GLY A 130 8.49 11.29 -1.87
N ARG A 131 8.52 12.30 -2.76
CA ARG A 131 8.12 13.68 -2.44
C ARG A 131 6.71 13.84 -1.84
N SER A 132 5.83 12.87 -2.05
CA SER A 132 4.45 12.88 -1.53
C SER A 132 4.31 12.29 -0.12
N ALA A 133 5.35 11.67 0.45
CA ALA A 133 5.27 11.01 1.75
C ALA A 133 4.82 11.95 2.89
N PRO A 134 5.33 13.19 3.03
CA PRO A 134 4.86 14.10 4.08
C PRO A 134 3.36 14.43 3.96
N GLN A 135 2.88 14.61 2.73
CA GLN A 135 1.46 14.89 2.48
C GLN A 135 0.58 13.66 2.78
N ARG A 136 1.08 12.45 2.51
CA ARG A 136 0.41 11.19 2.87
C ARG A 136 0.29 11.05 4.39
N LEU A 137 1.35 11.34 5.14
CA LEU A 137 1.30 11.35 6.61
C LEU A 137 0.27 12.36 7.12
N LYS A 138 0.32 13.61 6.62
CA LYS A 138 -0.62 14.67 7.00
C LYS A 138 -2.08 14.24 6.79
N ARG A 139 -2.41 13.78 5.58
CA ARG A 139 -3.78 13.34 5.24
C ARG A 139 -4.23 12.15 6.08
N THR A 140 -3.33 11.21 6.35
CA THR A 140 -3.63 10.03 7.16
C THR A 140 -3.99 10.43 8.60
N LEU A 141 -3.25 11.38 9.18
CA LEU A 141 -3.53 11.91 10.51
C LEU A 141 -4.79 12.78 10.56
N GLU A 142 -5.11 13.53 9.50
CA GLU A 142 -6.37 14.27 9.38
C GLU A 142 -7.59 13.32 9.42
N LEU A 143 -7.58 12.28 8.59
CA LEU A 143 -8.63 11.25 8.59
C LEU A 143 -8.73 10.53 9.93
N ALA A 144 -7.60 10.19 10.55
CA ALA A 144 -7.60 9.58 11.87
C ALA A 144 -8.21 10.50 12.93
N SER A 145 -7.95 11.82 12.85
CA SER A 145 -8.54 12.81 13.76
C SER A 145 -10.06 12.93 13.58
N GLU A 146 -10.55 12.94 12.34
CA GLU A 146 -11.99 12.97 12.03
C GLU A 146 -12.72 11.74 12.61
N LEU A 147 -12.05 10.58 12.58
CA LEU A 147 -12.55 9.32 13.11
C LEU A 147 -12.20 9.09 14.60
N GLN A 148 -11.60 10.09 15.26
CA GLN A 148 -11.18 10.03 16.68
C GLN A 148 -10.28 8.83 17.01
N LEU A 149 -9.42 8.43 16.06
CA LEU A 149 -8.52 7.31 16.22
C LEU A 149 -7.16 7.77 16.77
N ASN A 150 -6.72 7.13 17.84
CA ASN A 150 -5.34 7.27 18.32
C ASN A 150 -4.36 6.58 17.34
N MET A 151 -3.34 7.31 16.90
CA MET A 151 -2.31 6.88 15.93
C MET A 151 -0.90 7.18 16.48
N PRO A 152 -0.48 6.49 17.57
CA PRO A 152 0.73 6.85 18.30
C PRO A 152 2.01 6.76 17.46
N HIS A 153 2.09 5.83 16.53
CA HIS A 153 3.29 5.61 15.72
C HIS A 153 3.42 6.70 14.65
N LEU A 154 2.33 7.02 13.95
CA LEU A 154 2.30 8.13 12.98
C LEU A 154 2.53 9.49 13.65
N GLN A 155 1.95 9.72 14.83
CA GLN A 155 2.18 10.96 15.58
C GLN A 155 3.64 11.09 16.00
N LYS A 156 4.28 10.00 16.44
CA LYS A 156 5.71 9.99 16.78
C LYS A 156 6.58 10.36 15.58
N ILE A 157 6.24 9.88 14.38
CA ILE A 157 6.97 10.24 13.14
C ILE A 157 6.74 11.73 12.83
N LYS A 158 5.49 12.19 12.85
CA LYS A 158 5.17 13.62 12.62
C LYS A 158 5.93 14.56 13.55
N ASN A 159 6.09 14.21 14.83
CA ASN A 159 6.77 15.05 15.81
C ASN A 159 8.30 15.11 15.64
N LYS A 160 8.88 14.28 14.78
CA LYS A 160 10.31 14.24 14.47
C LYS A 160 10.68 14.94 13.15
N LEU A 161 9.67 15.31 12.35
CA LEU A 161 9.82 16.06 11.10
C LEU A 161 9.86 17.56 11.38
#